data_AF-H0GYH8-F1
#
_entry.id   AF-H0GYH8-F1
#
_cell.length_a   1.000
_cell.length_b   1.000
_cell.length_c   1.000
_cell.angle_alpha   90.00
_cell.angle_beta   90.00
_cell.angle_gamma   90.00
#
_symmetry.space_group_name_H-M   'P 1'
#
loop_
_entity.id
_entity.type
_entity.pdbx_description
1 polymer ?
#
loop_
_entity_poly.entity_id
_entity_poly.type
_entity_poly.pdbx_seq_one_letter_code
_entity_poly.pdbx_strand_id
1 'polypeptide(L)'
;MSLKNLQISDTSASPLSINKEKEGKENDGKRPIGLLDKFSENFITQGNGLKPTTSQNQLDTITFYQMLRESGNFSDEQSKLVISLLLQLLNNEFYSCYNELFLRDMELNKQSHLFSSLETELKFAIQNSRDTQLNEHHLQLLKLKRELNAIHDELNEIIIDFLQKDAKLEFNNQKLENTLLYRQINLKLNGCSNKIQTKILGDIRSHIENLRWQTTRSGLLIILVLVCSIMIGVIASKKEQPVPQEQQEFETPPQGQDIGATIPQDQLEIR
;
A
#
# COMPACT_ATOMS: atom_id res chain seq x y z
N MET A 1 11.75 40.54 4.15
CA MET A 1 12.05 39.73 2.94
C MET A 1 13.55 39.64 2.80
N SER A 2 14.10 38.47 2.48
CA SER A 2 15.51 38.29 2.16
C SER A 2 15.63 37.16 1.14
N LEU A 3 16.29 37.41 0.02
CA LEU A 3 16.59 36.42 -1.01
C LEU A 3 18.09 36.15 -0.97
N LYS A 4 18.48 34.88 -0.91
CA LYS A 4 19.84 34.43 -1.21
C LYS A 4 19.76 33.42 -2.35
N ASN A 5 20.50 33.69 -3.42
CA ASN A 5 20.71 32.73 -4.49
C ASN A 5 21.41 31.48 -3.94
N LEU A 6 21.05 30.31 -4.47
CA LEU A 6 21.88 29.12 -4.41
C LEU A 6 22.25 28.71 -5.85
N GLN A 7 23.40 28.07 -6.00
CA GLN A 7 24.08 27.96 -7.29
C GLN A 7 23.53 26.84 -8.17
N ILE A 8 23.49 27.11 -9.48
CA ILE A 8 23.64 26.08 -10.52
C ILE A 8 25.11 26.14 -10.94
N SER A 9 25.77 24.99 -11.04
CA SER A 9 27.18 24.89 -11.43
C SER A 9 27.36 23.86 -12.54
N ASP A 10 27.22 24.29 -13.79
CA ASP A 10 27.58 23.48 -14.95
C ASP A 10 29.07 23.14 -14.94
N THR A 11 29.44 21.89 -15.24
CA THR A 11 30.83 21.49 -15.45
C THR A 11 30.98 20.67 -16.73
N SER A 12 31.53 21.36 -17.74
CA SER A 12 32.42 20.93 -18.83
C SER A 12 32.64 19.43 -19.11
N ALA A 13 32.72 19.10 -20.40
CA ALA A 13 33.00 17.76 -20.92
C ALA A 13 34.49 17.40 -21.06
N SER A 14 34.77 16.10 -21.24
CA SER A 14 35.96 15.48 -21.91
C SER A 14 37.30 15.55 -21.13
N PRO A 15 38.21 14.53 -21.24
CA PRO A 15 38.73 13.99 -22.52
C PRO A 15 38.95 12.45 -22.62
N LEU A 16 39.58 12.03 -23.73
CA LEU A 16 39.79 10.66 -24.23
C LEU A 16 41.23 10.13 -23.99
N SER A 17 41.39 8.85 -23.60
CA SER A 17 42.58 7.97 -23.78
C SER A 17 42.23 6.53 -23.34
N ILE A 18 42.09 5.51 -24.20
CA ILE A 18 43.05 4.75 -25.02
C ILE A 18 43.87 3.68 -24.24
N ASN A 19 43.43 2.42 -24.43
CA ASN A 19 44.12 1.11 -24.40
C ASN A 19 45.05 0.67 -23.24
N LYS A 20 44.71 -0.52 -22.69
CA LYS A 20 45.50 -1.75 -22.94
C LYS A 20 44.66 -3.03 -22.80
N GLU A 21 45.02 -4.09 -23.53
CA GLU A 21 44.26 -5.34 -23.55
C GLU A 21 44.47 -6.22 -22.31
N LYS A 22 43.49 -7.07 -21.98
CA LYS A 22 43.73 -8.52 -22.01
C LYS A 22 42.48 -9.40 -22.14
N GLU A 23 42.72 -10.54 -22.79
CA GLU A 23 41.81 -11.61 -23.22
C GLU A 23 40.93 -12.20 -22.11
N GLY A 24 39.75 -12.75 -22.45
CA GLY A 24 39.04 -13.63 -21.52
C GLY A 24 37.58 -13.97 -21.81
N LYS A 25 37.33 -14.93 -22.72
CA LYS A 25 36.05 -15.65 -22.91
C LYS A 25 34.82 -14.82 -23.28
N GLU A 26 34.69 -14.64 -24.59
CA GLU A 26 33.41 -14.62 -25.30
C GLU A 26 32.40 -15.61 -24.71
N ASN A 27 31.19 -15.13 -24.42
CA ASN A 27 30.09 -15.93 -23.88
C ASN A 27 29.08 -16.14 -25.02
N ASP A 28 28.92 -17.38 -25.49
CA ASP A 28 28.18 -17.74 -26.72
C ASP A 28 26.67 -17.52 -26.58
N GLY A 29 26.26 -16.26 -26.70
CA GLY A 29 24.88 -15.85 -26.91
C GLY A 29 24.44 -16.18 -28.34
N LYS A 30 24.21 -17.48 -28.59
CA LYS A 30 23.84 -18.09 -29.87
C LYS A 30 23.01 -17.18 -30.77
N ARG A 31 23.68 -16.53 -31.73
CA ARG A 31 23.02 -15.79 -32.81
C ARG A 31 22.65 -16.79 -33.92
N PRO A 32 21.41 -16.82 -34.43
CA PRO A 32 21.03 -17.71 -35.54
C PRO A 32 21.84 -17.43 -36.83
N ILE A 33 22.50 -16.26 -36.90
CA ILE A 33 23.41 -15.83 -37.97
C ILE A 33 24.53 -16.86 -38.25
N GLY A 34 24.96 -17.64 -37.26
CA GLY A 34 26.01 -18.65 -37.43
C GLY A 34 25.66 -19.83 -38.35
N LEU A 35 24.37 -20.08 -38.62
CA LEU A 35 23.96 -21.05 -39.65
C LEU A 35 24.07 -20.44 -41.05
N LEU A 36 23.65 -19.19 -41.23
CA LEU A 36 23.69 -18.47 -42.51
C LEU A 36 25.10 -18.35 -43.09
N ASP A 37 26.07 -18.02 -42.23
CA ASP A 37 27.50 -17.95 -42.59
C ASP A 37 28.02 -19.33 -43.06
N LYS A 38 27.70 -20.37 -42.30
CA LYS A 38 28.05 -21.76 -42.60
C LYS A 38 27.36 -22.31 -43.84
N PHE A 39 26.16 -21.84 -44.19
CA PHE A 39 25.55 -22.11 -45.48
C PHE A 39 26.35 -21.44 -46.61
N SER A 40 26.71 -20.16 -46.47
CA SER A 40 27.43 -19.42 -47.52
C SER A 40 28.77 -20.06 -47.93
N GLU A 41 29.53 -20.56 -46.96
CA GLU A 41 30.84 -21.21 -47.17
C GLU A 41 30.73 -22.49 -48.04
N ASN A 42 29.59 -23.21 -47.92
CA ASN A 42 29.31 -24.39 -48.74
C ASN A 42 28.96 -24.05 -50.20
N PHE A 43 28.55 -22.81 -50.52
CA PHE A 43 28.30 -22.40 -51.91
C PHE A 43 29.57 -22.04 -52.66
N ILE A 44 30.53 -21.40 -51.99
CA ILE A 44 31.82 -21.03 -52.58
C ILE A 44 32.64 -22.29 -52.90
N THR A 45 32.54 -23.32 -52.06
CA THR A 45 33.29 -24.57 -52.21
C THR A 45 32.60 -25.61 -53.12
N GLN A 46 31.27 -25.68 -53.16
CA GLN A 46 30.54 -26.69 -53.95
C GLN A 46 30.11 -26.17 -55.34
N GLY A 47 31.05 -25.58 -56.08
CA GLY A 47 30.88 -25.16 -57.47
C GLY A 47 30.61 -26.35 -58.41
N ASN A 48 29.33 -26.60 -58.67
CA ASN A 48 28.71 -27.69 -59.44
C ASN A 48 29.08 -29.15 -59.06
N GLY A 49 30.35 -29.49 -58.84
CA GLY A 49 30.81 -30.81 -58.36
C GLY A 49 30.60 -32.01 -59.32
N LEU A 50 29.81 -31.84 -60.37
CA LEU A 50 29.47 -32.85 -61.36
C LEU A 50 30.30 -32.67 -62.64
N LYS A 51 30.69 -33.79 -63.24
CA LYS A 51 31.39 -33.81 -64.53
C LYS A 51 30.34 -33.73 -65.65
N PRO A 52 30.52 -32.92 -66.71
CA PRO A 52 29.60 -32.90 -67.83
C PRO A 52 29.53 -34.28 -68.51
N THR A 53 28.35 -34.67 -68.98
CA THR A 53 28.15 -35.97 -69.65
C THR A 53 28.75 -35.93 -71.04
N THR A 54 29.72 -36.81 -71.33
CA THR A 54 30.43 -36.88 -72.62
C THR A 54 30.06 -38.15 -73.37
N SER A 55 29.92 -38.08 -74.70
CA SER A 55 29.57 -39.23 -75.57
C SER A 55 30.46 -40.46 -75.36
N GLN A 56 31.75 -40.24 -75.11
CA GLN A 56 32.77 -41.25 -74.83
C GLN A 56 32.45 -42.18 -73.65
N ASN A 57 31.59 -41.77 -72.71
CA ASN A 57 31.23 -42.54 -71.52
C ASN A 57 29.83 -43.19 -71.62
N GLN A 58 29.20 -43.12 -72.80
CA GLN A 58 27.86 -43.70 -73.06
C GLN A 58 27.77 -44.49 -74.38
N LEU A 59 28.66 -44.27 -75.36
CA LEU A 59 28.78 -45.09 -76.57
C LEU A 59 29.87 -46.15 -76.45
N ASP A 60 29.49 -47.43 -76.59
CA ASP A 60 30.45 -48.52 -76.76
C ASP A 60 31.11 -48.43 -78.14
N THR A 61 32.27 -47.78 -78.16
CA THR A 61 33.09 -47.53 -79.35
C THR A 61 33.60 -48.82 -80.01
N ILE A 62 33.68 -49.93 -79.27
CA ILE A 62 34.24 -51.21 -79.74
C ILE A 62 33.19 -52.01 -80.51
N THR A 63 31.95 -52.08 -80.01
CA THR A 63 30.84 -52.76 -80.70
C THR A 63 30.51 -52.10 -82.04
N PHE A 64 30.46 -50.76 -82.09
CA PHE A 64 30.27 -50.05 -83.36
C PHE A 64 31.44 -50.30 -84.34
N TYR A 65 32.68 -50.34 -83.85
CA TYR A 65 33.85 -50.66 -84.69
C TYR A 65 33.76 -52.07 -85.30
N GLN A 66 33.34 -53.07 -84.51
CA GLN A 66 33.10 -54.44 -84.99
C GLN A 66 31.97 -54.45 -86.03
N MET A 67 30.84 -53.77 -85.75
CA MET A 67 29.69 -53.70 -86.66
C MET A 67 30.04 -53.06 -88.00
N LEU A 68 30.79 -51.95 -88.03
CA LEU A 68 31.24 -51.32 -89.28
C LEU A 68 32.17 -52.23 -90.10
N ARG A 69 33.02 -53.01 -89.42
CA ARG A 69 33.96 -53.94 -90.05
C ARG A 69 33.28 -55.18 -90.63
N GLU A 70 32.27 -55.72 -89.94
CA GLU A 70 31.54 -56.93 -90.34
C GLU A 70 30.45 -56.66 -91.38
N SER A 71 29.73 -55.54 -91.28
CA SER A 71 28.59 -55.23 -92.15
C SER A 71 28.88 -54.22 -93.28
N GLY A 72 29.89 -53.36 -93.10
CA GLY A 72 30.16 -52.23 -94.00
C GLY A 72 31.38 -52.40 -94.92
N ASN A 73 32.17 -53.47 -94.74
CA ASN A 73 33.39 -53.73 -95.50
C ASN A 73 34.47 -52.61 -95.42
N PHE A 74 34.36 -51.71 -94.44
CA PHE A 74 35.24 -50.56 -94.28
C PHE A 74 36.65 -50.93 -93.79
N SER A 75 37.64 -50.14 -94.21
CA SER A 75 39.02 -50.24 -93.70
C SER A 75 39.10 -49.77 -92.24
N ASP A 76 40.07 -50.30 -91.49
CA ASP A 76 40.31 -49.99 -90.07
C ASP A 76 40.34 -48.48 -89.77
N GLU A 77 41.12 -47.73 -90.55
CA GLU A 77 41.22 -46.27 -90.43
C GLU A 77 39.89 -45.55 -90.74
N GLN A 78 39.11 -46.07 -91.69
CA GLN A 78 37.81 -45.48 -92.06
C GLN A 78 36.77 -45.72 -90.97
N SER A 79 36.67 -46.95 -90.43
CA SER A 79 35.80 -47.25 -89.29
C SER A 79 36.14 -46.37 -88.08
N LYS A 80 37.44 -46.22 -87.77
CA LYS A 80 37.91 -45.35 -86.69
C LYS A 80 37.57 -43.87 -86.93
N LEU A 81 37.74 -43.37 -88.15
CA LEU A 81 37.43 -41.98 -88.50
C LEU A 81 35.92 -41.69 -88.47
N VAL A 82 35.09 -42.59 -89.00
CA VAL A 82 33.62 -42.48 -88.94
C VAL A 82 33.12 -42.47 -87.49
N ILE A 83 33.66 -43.34 -86.63
CA ILE A 83 33.27 -43.39 -85.22
C ILE A 83 33.77 -42.14 -84.46
N SER A 84 34.99 -41.66 -84.75
CA SER A 84 35.47 -40.39 -84.18
C SER A 84 34.59 -39.19 -84.58
N LEU A 85 34.14 -39.14 -85.83
CA LEU A 85 33.26 -38.09 -86.35
C LEU A 85 31.85 -38.20 -85.75
N LEU A 86 31.33 -39.41 -85.58
CA LEU A 86 30.05 -39.68 -84.89
C LEU A 86 30.11 -39.24 -83.42
N LEU A 87 31.19 -39.60 -82.69
CA LEU A 87 31.39 -39.17 -81.30
C LEU A 87 31.48 -37.65 -81.17
N GLN A 88 32.15 -36.98 -82.12
CA GLN A 88 32.27 -35.52 -82.15
C GLN A 88 30.93 -34.85 -82.47
N LEU A 89 30.20 -35.33 -83.47
CA LEU A 89 28.88 -34.82 -83.85
C LEU A 89 27.88 -34.97 -82.68
N LEU A 90 27.82 -36.16 -82.06
CA LEU A 90 26.94 -36.41 -80.93
C LEU A 90 27.33 -35.56 -79.71
N ASN A 91 28.64 -35.35 -79.48
CA ASN A 91 29.08 -34.46 -78.39
C ASN A 91 28.71 -33.00 -78.65
N ASN A 92 28.78 -32.52 -79.90
CA ASN A 92 28.41 -31.17 -80.28
C ASN A 92 26.90 -30.94 -80.17
N GLU A 93 26.10 -31.71 -80.92
CA GLU A 93 24.65 -31.49 -81.06
C GLU A 93 23.86 -31.93 -79.82
N PHE A 94 24.11 -33.14 -79.33
CA PHE A 94 23.30 -33.73 -78.26
C PHE A 94 23.84 -33.36 -76.88
N TYR A 95 25.12 -33.66 -76.59
CA TYR A 95 25.62 -33.47 -75.22
C TYR A 95 25.84 -32.01 -74.83
N SER A 96 26.15 -31.09 -75.75
CA SER A 96 26.20 -29.65 -75.39
C SER A 96 24.83 -29.15 -74.93
N CYS A 97 23.80 -29.36 -75.75
CA CYS A 97 22.43 -28.93 -75.49
C CYS A 97 21.84 -29.64 -74.26
N TYR A 98 22.05 -30.96 -74.15
CA TYR A 98 21.59 -31.75 -73.00
C TYR A 98 22.26 -31.31 -71.69
N ASN A 99 23.59 -31.15 -71.67
CA ASN A 99 24.28 -30.69 -70.46
C ASN A 99 23.87 -29.25 -70.10
N GLU A 100 23.74 -28.32 -71.04
CA GLU A 100 23.31 -26.94 -70.74
C GLU A 100 21.90 -26.93 -70.12
N LEU A 101 20.94 -27.60 -70.76
CA LEU A 101 19.55 -27.63 -70.27
C LEU A 101 19.44 -28.35 -68.93
N PHE A 102 20.13 -29.50 -68.77
CA PHE A 102 20.06 -30.31 -67.56
C PHE A 102 20.80 -29.69 -66.37
N LEU A 103 22.00 -29.10 -66.57
CA LEU A 103 22.66 -28.33 -65.51
C LEU A 103 21.81 -27.13 -65.13
N ARG A 104 21.28 -26.35 -66.09
CA ARG A 104 20.48 -25.16 -65.77
C ARG A 104 19.21 -25.49 -64.98
N ASP A 105 18.51 -26.57 -65.33
CA ASP A 105 17.33 -27.03 -64.58
C ASP A 105 17.71 -27.55 -63.18
N MET A 106 18.75 -28.38 -63.08
CA MET A 106 19.25 -28.90 -61.81
C MET A 106 19.79 -27.80 -60.88
N GLU A 107 20.49 -26.81 -61.42
CA GLU A 107 20.96 -25.62 -60.70
C GLU A 107 19.79 -24.77 -60.21
N LEU A 108 18.80 -24.50 -61.07
CA LEU A 108 17.59 -23.75 -60.70
C LEU A 108 16.80 -24.48 -59.61
N ASN A 109 16.63 -25.80 -59.71
CA ASN A 109 15.97 -26.62 -58.70
C ASN A 109 16.77 -26.66 -57.38
N LYS A 110 18.11 -26.78 -57.42
CA LYS A 110 18.97 -26.69 -56.23
C LYS A 110 18.86 -25.32 -55.55
N GLN A 111 18.87 -24.23 -56.32
CA GLN A 111 18.70 -22.86 -55.81
C GLN A 111 17.29 -22.64 -55.22
N SER A 112 16.25 -23.21 -55.85
CA SER A 112 14.87 -23.15 -55.34
C SER A 112 14.70 -23.88 -54.01
N HIS A 113 15.23 -25.11 -53.88
CA HIS A 113 15.23 -25.85 -52.62
C HIS A 113 16.02 -25.15 -51.50
N LEU A 114 17.18 -24.56 -51.83
CA LEU A 114 17.92 -23.71 -50.91
C LEU A 114 17.10 -22.51 -50.45
N PHE A 115 16.50 -21.77 -51.40
CA PHE A 115 15.73 -20.57 -51.09
C PHE A 115 14.53 -20.90 -50.18
N SER A 116 13.81 -21.98 -50.45
CA SER A 116 12.71 -22.46 -49.60
C SER A 116 13.19 -22.87 -48.20
N SER A 117 14.40 -23.42 -48.09
CA SER A 117 15.04 -23.75 -46.79
C SER A 117 15.39 -22.47 -46.01
N LEU A 118 16.04 -21.50 -46.66
CA LEU A 118 16.35 -20.19 -46.08
C LEU A 118 15.11 -19.39 -45.70
N GLU A 119 14.04 -19.44 -46.50
CA GLU A 119 12.76 -18.81 -46.20
C GLU A 119 12.13 -19.42 -44.94
N THR A 120 12.20 -20.76 -44.81
CA THR A 120 11.70 -21.50 -43.64
C THR A 120 12.51 -21.19 -42.37
N GLU A 121 13.84 -21.16 -42.48
CA GLU A 121 14.73 -20.77 -41.38
C GLU A 121 14.52 -19.31 -40.96
N LEU A 122 14.40 -18.39 -41.92
CA LEU A 122 14.14 -16.97 -41.65
C LEU A 122 12.78 -16.78 -40.96
N LYS A 123 11.73 -17.46 -41.42
CA LYS A 123 10.42 -17.48 -40.75
C LYS A 123 10.53 -18.00 -39.32
N PHE A 124 11.26 -19.09 -39.11
CA PHE A 124 11.50 -19.65 -37.77
C PHE A 124 12.27 -18.69 -36.86
N ALA A 125 13.36 -18.08 -37.36
CA ALA A 125 14.16 -17.12 -36.61
C ALA A 125 13.36 -15.86 -36.22
N ILE A 126 12.55 -15.34 -37.15
CA ILE A 126 11.63 -14.22 -36.88
C ILE A 126 10.58 -14.61 -35.84
N GLN A 127 9.98 -15.80 -35.97
CA GLN A 127 8.96 -16.27 -35.02
C GLN A 127 9.53 -16.47 -33.62
N ASN A 128 10.64 -17.21 -33.49
CA ASN A 128 11.34 -17.42 -32.22
C ASN A 128 11.79 -16.09 -31.58
N SER A 129 12.23 -15.12 -32.39
CA SER A 129 12.57 -13.76 -31.90
C SER A 129 11.35 -13.02 -31.35
N ARG A 130 10.20 -13.08 -32.03
CA ARG A 130 8.94 -12.49 -31.52
C ARG A 130 8.46 -13.17 -30.25
N ASP A 131 8.48 -14.50 -30.20
CA ASP A 131 8.01 -15.27 -29.04
C ASP A 131 8.91 -15.03 -27.82
N THR A 132 10.22 -14.89 -28.03
CA THR A 132 11.17 -14.50 -26.97
C THR A 132 10.86 -13.10 -26.43
N GLN A 133 10.68 -12.11 -27.30
CA GLN A 133 10.34 -10.73 -26.89
C GLN A 133 8.98 -10.65 -26.19
N LEU A 134 7.98 -11.36 -26.70
CA LEU A 134 6.63 -11.43 -26.10
C LEU A 134 6.68 -12.06 -24.71
N ASN A 135 7.44 -13.15 -24.53
CA ASN A 135 7.63 -13.79 -23.24
C ASN A 135 8.41 -12.87 -22.26
N GLU A 136 9.42 -12.14 -22.72
CA GLU A 136 10.13 -11.16 -21.89
C GLU A 136 9.19 -10.04 -21.43
N HIS A 137 8.43 -9.42 -22.34
CA HIS A 137 7.44 -8.40 -21.98
C HIS A 137 6.32 -8.94 -21.06
N HIS A 138 5.91 -10.20 -21.23
CA HIS A 138 4.96 -10.84 -20.33
C HIS A 138 5.55 -11.01 -18.91
N LEU A 139 6.82 -11.41 -18.79
CA LEU A 139 7.52 -11.51 -17.51
C LEU A 139 7.73 -10.14 -16.85
N GLN A 140 8.08 -9.11 -17.64
CA GLN A 140 8.18 -7.72 -17.18
C GLN A 140 6.83 -7.19 -16.66
N LEU A 141 5.72 -7.46 -17.37
CA LEU A 141 4.37 -7.09 -16.97
C LEU A 141 3.93 -7.83 -15.70
N LEU A 142 4.21 -9.13 -15.60
CA LEU A 142 3.94 -9.93 -14.39
C LEU A 142 4.71 -9.40 -13.17
N LYS A 143 5.99 -9.04 -13.35
CA LYS A 143 6.81 -8.39 -12.32
C LYS A 143 6.20 -7.05 -11.89
N LEU A 144 5.88 -6.17 -12.84
CA LEU A 144 5.29 -4.85 -12.57
C LEU A 144 3.93 -4.98 -11.85
N LYS A 145 3.10 -5.95 -12.23
CA LYS A 145 1.82 -6.22 -11.55
C LYS A 145 2.04 -6.69 -10.11
N ARG A 146 3.02 -7.56 -9.87
CA ARG A 146 3.39 -8.00 -8.51
C ARG A 146 3.90 -6.84 -7.65
N GLU A 147 4.69 -5.95 -8.23
CA GLU A 147 5.23 -4.77 -7.55
C GLU A 147 4.14 -3.72 -7.27
N LEU A 148 3.23 -3.46 -8.21
CA LEU A 148 2.05 -2.62 -7.99
C LEU A 148 1.14 -3.17 -6.88
N ASN A 149 0.89 -4.49 -6.86
CA ASN A 149 0.12 -5.12 -5.79
C ASN A 149 0.81 -4.95 -4.43
N ALA A 150 2.12 -5.23 -4.34
CA ALA A 150 2.87 -5.08 -3.08
C ALA A 150 2.84 -3.62 -2.56
N ILE A 151 2.99 -2.63 -3.45
CA ILE A 151 2.87 -1.20 -3.10
C ILE A 151 1.44 -0.86 -2.67
N HIS A 152 0.41 -1.46 -3.28
CA HIS A 152 -0.98 -1.25 -2.87
C HIS A 152 -1.26 -1.83 -1.48
N ASP A 153 -0.74 -3.03 -1.18
CA ASP A 153 -0.87 -3.67 0.13
C ASP A 153 -0.11 -2.88 1.21
N GLU A 154 1.11 -2.42 0.93
CA GLU A 154 1.90 -1.53 1.81
C GLU A 154 1.20 -0.19 2.07
N LEU A 155 0.63 0.45 1.04
CA LEU A 155 -0.14 1.68 1.20
C LEU A 155 -1.41 1.46 2.04
N ASN A 156 -2.11 0.33 1.85
CA ASN A 156 -3.26 -0.03 2.67
C ASN A 156 -2.86 -0.24 4.14
N GLU A 157 -1.75 -0.94 4.40
CA GLU A 157 -1.22 -1.12 5.76
C GLU A 157 -0.88 0.21 6.42
N ILE A 158 -0.14 1.09 5.72
CA ILE A 158 0.22 2.44 6.21
C ILE A 158 -1.03 3.29 6.49
N ILE A 159 -2.03 3.25 5.62
CA ILE A 159 -3.29 3.99 5.81
C ILE A 159 -4.05 3.46 7.03
N ILE A 160 -4.15 2.13 7.19
CA ILE A 160 -4.85 1.50 8.31
C ILE A 160 -4.12 1.80 9.64
N ASP A 161 -2.81 1.65 9.70
CA ASP A 161 -1.98 1.95 10.87
C ASP A 161 -2.04 3.44 11.25
N PHE A 162 -1.95 4.34 10.27
CA PHE A 162 -2.09 5.78 10.49
C PHE A 162 -3.47 6.13 11.06
N LEU A 163 -4.56 5.66 10.43
CA LEU A 163 -5.93 5.92 10.90
C LEU A 163 -6.21 5.29 12.29
N GLN A 164 -5.65 4.11 12.58
CA GLN A 164 -5.74 3.51 13.92
C GLN A 164 -4.96 4.30 14.97
N LYS A 165 -3.77 4.82 14.63
CA LYS A 165 -2.98 5.68 15.51
C LYS A 165 -3.67 7.01 15.78
N ASP A 166 -4.23 7.64 14.76
CA ASP A 166 -4.93 8.92 14.84
C ASP A 166 -6.24 8.81 15.65
N ALA A 167 -7.09 7.83 15.33
CA ALA A 167 -8.31 7.55 16.11
C ALA A 167 -8.01 7.18 17.58
N LYS A 168 -6.88 6.49 17.84
CA LYS A 168 -6.41 6.19 19.20
C LYS A 168 -5.86 7.43 19.91
N LEU A 169 -5.20 8.35 19.21
CA LEU A 169 -4.74 9.62 19.75
C LEU A 169 -5.96 10.46 20.16
N GLU A 170 -6.91 10.65 19.25
CA GLU A 170 -8.13 11.44 19.49
C GLU A 170 -8.96 10.87 20.65
N PHE A 171 -9.15 9.55 20.72
CA PHE A 171 -9.83 8.92 21.85
C PHE A 171 -9.11 9.15 23.20
N ASN A 172 -7.78 9.19 23.20
CA ASN A 172 -7.01 9.53 24.41
C ASN A 172 -7.07 11.03 24.74
N ASN A 173 -7.12 11.91 23.73
CA ASN A 173 -7.35 13.34 23.94
C ASN A 173 -8.73 13.59 24.54
N GLN A 174 -9.80 13.07 23.92
CA GLN A 174 -11.16 13.18 24.44
C GLN A 174 -11.29 12.63 25.86
N LYS A 175 -10.64 11.51 26.18
CA LYS A 175 -10.58 10.96 27.55
C LYS A 175 -9.83 11.88 28.53
N LEU A 176 -8.74 12.50 28.10
CA LEU A 176 -7.98 13.47 28.89
C LEU A 176 -8.80 14.73 29.15
N GLU A 177 -9.40 15.33 28.12
CA GLU A 177 -10.29 16.48 28.24
C GLU A 177 -11.47 16.19 29.17
N ASN A 178 -12.15 15.05 28.99
CA ASN A 178 -13.24 14.62 29.86
C ASN A 178 -12.78 14.47 31.33
N THR A 179 -11.59 13.91 31.56
CA THR A 179 -10.98 13.82 32.91
C THR A 179 -10.65 15.20 33.49
N LEU A 180 -10.15 16.14 32.67
CA LEU A 180 -9.87 17.52 33.06
C LEU A 180 -11.16 18.30 33.36
N LEU A 181 -12.23 18.08 32.61
CA LEU A 181 -13.56 18.64 32.87
C LEU A 181 -14.12 18.14 34.20
N TYR A 182 -14.08 16.83 34.48
CA TYR A 182 -14.46 16.29 35.78
C TYR A 182 -13.60 16.85 36.92
N ARG A 183 -12.28 16.96 36.74
CA ARG A 183 -11.38 17.59 37.73
C ARG A 183 -11.73 19.05 37.97
N GLN A 184 -12.05 19.81 36.91
CA GLN A 184 -12.49 21.21 37.02
C GLN A 184 -13.84 21.33 37.74
N ILE A 185 -14.80 20.45 37.46
CA ILE A 185 -16.11 20.41 38.15
C ILE A 185 -15.89 20.12 39.63
N ASN A 186 -15.08 19.12 39.98
CA ASN A 186 -14.77 18.78 41.38
C ASN A 186 -14.03 19.92 42.10
N LEU A 187 -13.11 20.63 41.45
CA LEU A 187 -12.46 21.82 42.03
C LEU A 187 -13.45 22.97 42.24
N LYS A 188 -14.37 23.22 41.30
CA LYS A 188 -15.45 24.21 41.46
C LYS A 188 -16.42 23.82 42.58
N LEU A 189 -16.78 22.55 42.70
CA LEU A 189 -17.65 22.00 43.74
C LEU A 189 -16.99 22.11 45.13
N ASN A 190 -15.74 21.70 45.28
CA ASN A 190 -14.98 21.84 46.53
C ASN A 190 -14.76 23.31 46.91
N GLY A 191 -14.50 24.17 45.93
CA GLY A 191 -14.43 25.63 46.13
C GLY A 191 -15.76 26.23 46.58
N CYS A 192 -16.89 25.73 46.05
CA CYS A 192 -18.24 26.12 46.50
C CYS A 192 -18.55 25.60 47.90
N SER A 193 -18.21 24.34 48.20
CA SER A 193 -18.37 23.70 49.51
C SER A 193 -17.61 24.45 50.61
N ASN A 194 -16.34 24.79 50.36
CA ASN A 194 -15.56 25.62 51.28
C ASN A 194 -16.17 27.03 51.44
N LYS A 195 -16.65 27.66 50.34
CA LYS A 195 -17.32 28.97 50.40
C LYS A 195 -18.64 28.95 51.18
N ILE A 196 -19.45 27.88 51.07
CA ILE A 196 -20.70 27.79 51.84
C ILE A 196 -20.43 27.43 53.31
N GLN A 197 -19.45 26.56 53.59
CA GLN A 197 -19.03 26.25 54.95
C GLN A 197 -18.46 27.48 55.67
N THR A 198 -17.58 28.25 55.03
CA THR A 198 -17.00 29.47 55.61
C THR A 198 -18.03 30.58 55.80
N LYS A 199 -19.00 30.73 54.89
CA LYS A 199 -20.17 31.61 55.11
C LYS A 199 -21.01 31.15 56.29
N ILE A 200 -21.55 29.93 56.25
CA ILE A 200 -22.42 29.40 57.32
C ILE A 200 -21.73 29.46 58.69
N LEU A 201 -20.44 29.11 58.78
CA LEU A 201 -19.69 29.19 60.04
C LEU A 201 -19.48 30.64 60.50
N GLY A 202 -19.27 31.58 59.57
CA GLY A 202 -19.23 33.02 59.85
C GLY A 202 -20.57 33.57 60.33
N ASP A 203 -21.65 33.22 59.63
CA ASP A 203 -23.02 33.65 59.92
C ASP A 203 -23.50 33.10 61.28
N ILE A 204 -23.25 31.80 61.56
CA ILE A 204 -23.52 31.18 62.87
C ILE A 204 -22.69 31.85 63.97
N ARG A 205 -21.40 32.12 63.74
CA ARG A 205 -20.54 32.79 64.74
C ARG A 205 -20.99 34.23 65.00
N SER A 206 -21.44 34.94 63.95
CA SER A 206 -22.04 36.27 64.04
C SER A 206 -23.34 36.25 64.83
N HIS A 207 -24.23 35.29 64.57
CA HIS A 207 -25.46 35.09 65.34
C HIS A 207 -25.17 34.77 66.81
N ILE A 208 -24.21 33.88 67.12
CA ILE A 208 -23.81 33.58 68.51
C ILE A 208 -23.27 34.83 69.21
N GLU A 209 -22.45 35.65 68.55
CA GLU A 209 -21.92 36.88 69.13
C GLU A 209 -23.03 37.93 69.33
N ASN A 210 -23.96 38.09 68.38
CA ASN A 210 -25.13 38.94 68.53
C ASN A 210 -26.03 38.49 69.69
N LEU A 211 -26.26 37.19 69.85
CA LEU A 211 -26.97 36.63 71.02
C LEU A 211 -26.24 36.95 72.33
N ARG A 212 -24.90 36.81 72.38
CA ARG A 212 -24.10 37.20 73.56
C ARG A 212 -24.25 38.69 73.89
N TRP A 213 -24.23 39.57 72.89
CA TRP A 213 -24.49 41.01 73.06
C TRP A 213 -25.91 41.33 73.53
N GLN A 214 -26.93 40.61 73.05
CA GLN A 214 -28.31 40.79 73.48
C GLN A 214 -28.54 40.27 74.90
N THR A 215 -28.02 39.08 75.23
CA THR A 215 -28.14 38.47 76.56
C THR A 215 -27.41 39.29 77.64
N THR A 216 -26.19 39.78 77.36
CA THR A 216 -25.45 40.62 78.31
C THR A 216 -26.14 41.97 78.56
N ARG A 217 -26.62 42.64 77.51
CA ARG A 217 -27.41 43.88 77.64
C ARG A 217 -28.73 43.66 78.40
N SER A 218 -29.47 42.59 78.08
CA SER A 218 -30.73 42.26 78.75
C SER A 218 -30.53 41.89 80.22
N GLY A 219 -29.53 41.05 80.53
CA GLY A 219 -29.20 40.67 81.90
C GLY A 219 -28.82 41.86 82.79
N LEU A 220 -28.06 42.83 82.25
CA LEU A 220 -27.73 44.06 82.97
C LEU A 220 -28.98 44.92 83.26
N LEU A 221 -29.95 44.98 82.35
CA LEU A 221 -31.22 45.67 82.58
C LEU A 221 -32.06 44.97 83.66
N ILE A 222 -32.12 43.63 83.65
CA ILE A 222 -32.83 42.85 84.70
C ILE A 222 -32.20 43.08 86.08
N ILE A 223 -30.86 43.08 86.17
CA ILE A 223 -30.13 43.34 87.42
C ILE A 223 -30.36 44.79 87.90
N LEU A 224 -30.36 45.77 86.99
CA LEU A 224 -30.65 47.16 87.33
C LEU A 224 -32.10 47.33 87.83
N VAL A 225 -33.08 46.69 87.19
CA VAL A 225 -34.48 46.67 87.64
C VAL A 225 -34.61 46.00 89.02
N LEU A 226 -33.87 44.91 89.29
CA LEU A 226 -33.85 44.25 90.60
C LEU A 226 -33.31 45.19 91.69
N VAL A 227 -32.18 45.84 91.46
CA VAL A 227 -31.58 46.78 92.43
C VAL A 227 -32.47 48.01 92.65
N CYS A 228 -33.05 48.57 91.59
CA CYS A 228 -34.04 49.64 91.72
C CYS A 228 -35.30 49.20 92.48
N SER A 229 -35.81 47.99 92.23
CA SER A 229 -36.96 47.42 92.95
C SER A 229 -36.68 47.26 94.44
N ILE A 230 -35.49 46.75 94.81
CA ILE A 230 -35.06 46.66 96.22
C ILE A 230 -34.95 48.04 96.86
N MET A 231 -34.35 49.03 96.17
CA MET A 231 -34.25 50.41 96.67
C MET A 231 -35.63 51.06 96.84
N ILE A 232 -36.54 50.90 95.88
CA ILE A 232 -37.92 51.40 95.95
C ILE A 232 -38.67 50.71 97.10
N GLY A 233 -38.51 49.38 97.26
CA GLY A 233 -39.09 48.61 98.37
C GLY A 233 -38.57 49.07 99.74
N VAL A 234 -37.28 49.36 99.88
CA VAL A 234 -36.68 49.89 101.12
C VAL A 234 -37.13 51.33 101.39
N ILE A 235 -37.32 52.17 100.35
CA ILE A 235 -37.86 53.53 100.50
C ILE A 235 -39.35 53.49 100.90
N ALA A 236 -40.14 52.59 100.32
CA ALA A 236 -41.54 52.38 100.69
C ALA A 236 -41.68 51.77 102.10
N SER A 237 -40.84 50.81 102.46
CA SER A 237 -40.79 50.21 103.80
C SER A 237 -40.23 51.16 104.87
N LYS A 238 -39.55 52.25 104.48
CA LYS A 238 -39.23 53.39 105.36
C LYS A 238 -40.37 54.39 105.51
N LYS A 239 -41.53 54.13 104.89
CA LYS A 239 -42.72 54.98 104.88
C LYS A 239 -43.98 54.14 105.10
N GLU A 240 -44.01 53.43 106.22
CA GLU A 240 -45.09 52.49 106.55
C GLU A 240 -46.46 53.17 106.72
N GLN A 241 -47.39 52.81 105.81
CA GLN A 241 -48.82 52.61 106.08
C GLN A 241 -49.67 53.86 106.45
N PRO A 242 -51.03 53.79 106.44
CA PRO A 242 -51.89 52.63 106.18
C PRO A 242 -53.00 52.80 105.09
N VAL A 243 -53.44 51.64 104.58
CA VAL A 243 -54.83 51.24 104.26
C VAL A 243 -55.57 51.83 103.02
N PRO A 244 -56.48 51.06 102.36
CA PRO A 244 -56.88 51.31 100.97
C PRO A 244 -58.40 51.43 100.68
N GLN A 245 -58.71 51.81 99.43
CA GLN A 245 -59.98 51.67 98.70
C GLN A 245 -59.64 51.68 97.18
N GLU A 246 -60.40 51.18 96.20
CA GLU A 246 -61.43 50.12 96.00
C GLU A 246 -61.77 50.10 94.48
N GLN A 247 -62.45 49.16 93.80
CA GLN A 247 -63.08 47.86 94.09
C GLN A 247 -63.25 47.12 92.73
N GLN A 248 -63.12 45.78 92.62
CA GLN A 248 -64.06 44.97 91.79
C GLN A 248 -64.02 43.45 92.05
N GLU A 249 -65.19 42.92 92.34
CA GLU A 249 -65.63 41.52 92.36
C GLU A 249 -65.60 40.85 90.96
N PHE A 250 -65.78 39.53 90.79
CA PHE A 250 -66.62 38.59 91.57
C PHE A 250 -66.07 37.14 91.68
N GLU A 251 -66.69 36.38 92.58
CA GLU A 251 -66.47 35.00 93.11
C GLU A 251 -66.04 33.91 92.09
N THR A 252 -65.22 32.87 92.38
CA THR A 252 -65.09 31.92 93.54
C THR A 252 -66.26 30.92 93.69
N PRO A 253 -66.12 29.77 94.39
CA PRO A 253 -65.05 28.74 94.41
C PRO A 253 -65.70 27.33 94.18
N PRO A 254 -65.50 26.23 94.98
CA PRO A 254 -64.31 25.63 95.63
C PRO A 254 -64.09 24.11 95.31
N GLN A 255 -62.95 23.56 95.78
CA GLN A 255 -62.74 22.21 96.39
C GLN A 255 -63.25 20.89 95.73
N GLY A 256 -62.46 19.81 95.87
CA GLY A 256 -63.02 18.50 96.28
C GLY A 256 -62.81 17.26 95.38
N GLN A 257 -61.64 16.62 95.54
CA GLN A 257 -61.33 15.18 95.39
C GLN A 257 -62.33 14.14 94.82
N ASP A 258 -61.79 13.29 93.92
CA ASP A 258 -62.04 11.82 93.77
C ASP A 258 -63.48 11.34 93.37
N ILE A 259 -63.72 10.17 92.77
CA ILE A 259 -62.89 8.97 92.49
C ILE A 259 -63.32 8.28 91.17
N GLY A 260 -62.36 7.70 90.44
CA GLY A 260 -62.43 6.33 89.87
C GLY A 260 -63.46 5.88 88.80
N ALA A 261 -62.91 5.43 87.65
CA ALA A 261 -63.35 4.25 86.85
C ALA A 261 -64.63 4.33 85.96
N THR A 262 -64.81 3.58 84.85
CA THR A 262 -63.89 2.84 83.92
C THR A 262 -64.67 2.32 82.68
N ILE A 263 -64.37 2.80 81.45
CA ILE A 263 -64.28 2.05 80.14
C ILE A 263 -65.58 1.34 79.61
N PRO A 264 -65.77 0.86 78.34
CA PRO A 264 -64.96 0.86 77.09
C PRO A 264 -65.65 1.41 75.78
N GLN A 265 -64.85 1.48 74.68
CA GLN A 265 -65.19 1.25 73.24
C GLN A 265 -66.22 2.19 72.52
N ASP A 266 -66.27 2.36 71.18
CA ASP A 266 -65.58 1.82 69.97
C ASP A 266 -65.80 2.81 68.78
N GLN A 267 -65.19 2.82 67.59
CA GLN A 267 -64.03 2.19 66.91
C GLN A 267 -62.97 3.32 66.62
N LEU A 268 -61.88 3.28 65.83
CA LEU A 268 -61.32 2.47 64.72
C LEU A 268 -61.82 2.72 63.27
N GLU A 269 -60.91 2.49 62.30
CA GLU A 269 -61.02 2.65 60.82
C GLU A 269 -61.13 4.10 60.26
N ILE A 270 -60.55 4.48 59.10
CA ILE A 270 -59.62 3.80 58.17
C ILE A 270 -58.75 4.80 57.36
N ARG A 271 -57.59 4.33 56.87
CA ARG A 271 -56.67 4.91 55.85
C ARG A 271 -55.87 6.18 56.17
#